data_AF-A3RFL4-F1
#
_entry.id   AF-A3RFL4-F1
#
_cell.length_a   1.000
_cell.length_b   1.000
_cell.length_c   1.000
_cell.angle_alpha   90.00
_cell.angle_beta   90.00
_cell.angle_gamma   90.00
#
_symmetry.space_group_name_H-M   'P 1'
#
loop_
_entity.id
_entity.type
_entity.pdbx_description
1 polymer ?
#
loop_
_entity_poly.entity_id
_entity_poly.type
_entity_poly.pdbx_seq_one_letter_code
_entity_poly.pdbx_strand_id
1 'polypeptide(L)'
;GTYWYHSHSAFQEQVGLYGPLVIDPIEPEPFSYDRDYVVMLSDWTDLDPAKLFARLKKMSMYDNYYQRTVGDFFHDAKRNGLAATIDDRRMWGEMRMSPTDLSDVNANTYTYLMNGQTSLGNWTGLFRSGEKLRLRFINGSSMTHFDVRIPGLKMTVVAADGQYVHPVTVDEFRIATAETYDVVVEPSGQDAFTIFAQDMGRTGHVSGTLAVREGLRAPVPPVDSRPILTMVDMGHGGMGHDMSGMKGMEGGCGANMGMKGMEGGCG
;
A
#
# COMPACT_ATOMS: atom_id res chain seq x y z
N GLY A 1 3.66 -19.53 -9.32
CA GLY A 1 3.50 -18.45 -8.34
C GLY A 1 2.42 -17.47 -8.78
N THR A 2 2.16 -16.46 -7.95
CA THR A 2 1.21 -15.39 -8.23
C THR A 2 1.87 -14.25 -9.00
N TYR A 3 1.35 -14.00 -10.20
CA TYR A 3 1.68 -12.87 -11.04
C TYR A 3 0.40 -12.15 -11.46
N TRP A 4 0.55 -11.11 -12.25
CA TRP A 4 -0.55 -10.37 -12.85
C TRP A 4 -0.06 -9.74 -14.15
N TYR A 5 -1.00 -9.33 -14.99
CA TYR A 5 -0.72 -8.60 -16.23
C TYR A 5 -1.50 -7.29 -16.21
N HIS A 6 -0.97 -6.29 -16.91
CA HIS A 6 -1.67 -5.03 -17.17
C HIS A 6 -1.22 -4.42 -18.48
N SER A 7 -2.00 -3.45 -18.97
CA SER A 7 -1.59 -2.67 -20.13
C SER A 7 -0.42 -1.74 -19.79
N HIS A 8 0.57 -1.70 -20.68
CA HIS A 8 1.67 -0.74 -20.67
C HIS A 8 1.42 0.48 -21.59
N SER A 9 0.17 0.69 -22.02
CA SER A 9 -0.19 1.81 -22.90
C SER A 9 -0.91 2.91 -22.12
N ALA A 10 -0.27 4.07 -22.02
CA ALA A 10 -0.82 5.26 -21.36
C ALA A 10 -1.40 4.94 -19.96
N PHE A 11 -2.69 5.23 -19.74
CA PHE A 11 -3.37 5.06 -18.45
C PHE A 11 -4.37 3.89 -18.46
N GLN A 12 -4.18 2.93 -19.35
CA GLN A 12 -5.13 1.83 -19.53
C GLN A 12 -5.27 0.91 -18.31
N GLU A 13 -4.17 0.71 -17.56
CA GLU A 13 -4.19 -0.01 -16.29
C GLU A 13 -5.16 0.65 -15.29
N GLN A 14 -5.07 1.96 -15.10
CA GLN A 14 -5.92 2.71 -14.16
C GLN A 14 -7.42 2.64 -14.49
N VAL A 15 -7.77 2.41 -15.77
CA VAL A 15 -9.16 2.22 -16.21
C VAL A 15 -9.58 0.75 -16.29
N GLY A 16 -8.81 -0.16 -15.68
CA GLY A 16 -9.20 -1.56 -15.46
C GLY A 16 -8.62 -2.57 -16.44
N LEU A 17 -7.65 -2.22 -17.30
CA LEU A 17 -6.99 -3.20 -18.17
C LEU A 17 -5.85 -3.93 -17.44
N TYR A 18 -6.23 -4.81 -16.53
CA TYR A 18 -5.33 -5.70 -15.78
C TYR A 18 -6.05 -6.99 -15.38
N GLY A 19 -5.29 -7.99 -14.94
CA GLY A 19 -5.84 -9.21 -14.37
C GLY A 19 -4.81 -10.09 -13.69
N PRO A 20 -5.25 -11.01 -12.81
CA PRO A 20 -4.36 -11.96 -12.16
C PRO A 20 -3.84 -13.00 -13.17
N LEU A 21 -2.61 -13.45 -12.96
CA LEU A 21 -1.95 -14.53 -13.70
C LEU A 21 -1.36 -15.52 -12.69
N VAL A 22 -2.04 -16.64 -12.49
CA VAL A 22 -1.55 -17.72 -11.63
C VAL A 22 -0.85 -18.75 -12.49
N ILE A 23 0.40 -19.07 -12.14
CA ILE A 23 1.17 -20.14 -12.77
C ILE A 23 1.31 -21.26 -11.75
N ASP A 24 0.66 -22.39 -12.00
CA ASP A 24 0.74 -23.55 -11.11
C ASP A 24 2.13 -24.20 -11.19
N PRO A 25 2.69 -24.59 -10.03
CA PRO A 25 4.00 -25.23 -10.00
C PRO A 25 3.90 -26.67 -10.51
N ILE A 26 4.97 -27.14 -11.17
CA ILE A 26 5.08 -28.55 -11.60
C ILE A 26 5.25 -29.46 -10.38
N GLU A 27 6.07 -29.02 -9.43
CA GLU A 27 6.32 -29.73 -8.17
C GLU A 27 5.37 -29.22 -7.07
N PRO A 28 5.00 -30.06 -6.09
CA PRO A 28 4.20 -29.63 -4.95
C PRO A 28 4.83 -28.46 -4.20
N GLU A 29 3.98 -27.53 -3.75
CA GLU A 29 4.39 -26.37 -2.98
C GLU A 29 4.94 -26.79 -1.60
N PRO A 30 5.88 -26.02 -1.00
CA PRO A 30 6.47 -26.35 0.30
C PRO A 30 5.53 -26.07 1.49
N PHE A 31 4.24 -25.82 1.24
CA PHE A 31 3.20 -25.54 2.23
C PHE A 31 1.87 -26.17 1.79
N SER A 32 0.92 -26.26 2.72
CA SER A 32 -0.41 -26.86 2.48
C SER A 32 -1.52 -25.83 2.65
N TYR A 33 -2.56 -25.97 1.83
CA TYR A 33 -3.81 -25.23 1.88
C TYR A 33 -4.92 -26.10 1.28
N ASP A 34 -6.16 -25.83 1.65
CA ASP A 34 -7.35 -26.53 1.17
C ASP A 34 -8.02 -25.80 0.01
N ARG A 35 -7.90 -24.47 -0.03
CA ARG A 35 -8.48 -23.60 -1.05
C ARG A 35 -7.63 -22.36 -1.23
N ASP A 36 -7.66 -21.78 -2.43
CA ASP A 36 -7.12 -20.45 -2.65
C ASP A 36 -8.14 -19.44 -3.20
N TYR A 37 -7.86 -18.17 -2.92
CA TYR A 37 -8.58 -17.01 -3.45
C TYR A 37 -7.58 -15.99 -3.96
N VAL A 38 -7.90 -15.35 -5.08
CA VAL A 38 -7.20 -14.13 -5.51
C VAL A 38 -7.86 -12.93 -4.83
N VAL A 39 -7.05 -12.05 -4.28
CA VAL A 39 -7.45 -10.76 -3.72
C VAL A 39 -6.71 -9.66 -4.48
N MET A 40 -7.34 -9.20 -5.56
CA MET A 40 -6.85 -8.10 -6.41
C MET A 40 -7.26 -6.78 -5.78
N LEU A 41 -6.29 -6.02 -5.27
CA LEU A 41 -6.47 -4.65 -4.80
C LEU A 41 -6.22 -3.68 -5.95
N SER A 42 -7.07 -2.66 -6.05
CA SER A 42 -6.91 -1.58 -7.03
C SER A 42 -7.46 -0.25 -6.52
N ASP A 43 -7.05 0.83 -7.17
CA ASP A 43 -7.64 2.16 -7.03
C ASP A 43 -8.40 2.55 -8.30
N TRP A 44 -9.50 3.29 -8.13
CA TRP A 44 -10.37 3.74 -9.20
C TRP A 44 -10.69 5.22 -9.07
N THR A 45 -10.81 5.92 -10.19
CA THR A 45 -11.37 7.27 -10.23
C THR A 45 -12.25 7.43 -11.46
N ASP A 46 -13.33 8.18 -11.33
CA ASP A 46 -14.17 8.57 -12.46
C ASP A 46 -13.57 9.76 -13.24
N LEU A 47 -12.46 10.32 -12.74
CA LEU A 47 -11.72 11.36 -13.45
C LEU A 47 -10.96 10.76 -14.63
N ASP A 48 -10.80 11.57 -15.68
CA ASP A 48 -9.89 11.26 -16.79
C ASP A 48 -8.44 11.18 -16.26
N PRO A 49 -7.79 10.00 -16.36
CA PRO A 49 -6.43 9.79 -15.88
C PRO A 49 -5.40 10.78 -16.43
N ALA A 50 -5.55 11.18 -17.70
CA ALA A 50 -4.63 12.13 -18.32
C ALA A 50 -4.74 13.52 -17.68
N LYS A 51 -5.96 13.93 -17.30
CA LYS A 51 -6.20 15.19 -16.58
C LYS A 51 -5.72 15.11 -15.14
N LEU A 52 -5.94 13.97 -14.48
CA LEU A 52 -5.44 13.73 -13.13
C LEU A 52 -3.91 13.83 -13.11
N PHE A 53 -3.22 13.15 -14.02
CA PHE A 53 -1.77 13.23 -14.15
C PHE A 53 -1.28 14.65 -14.45
N ALA A 54 -1.93 15.35 -15.38
CA ALA A 54 -1.60 16.74 -15.69
C ALA A 54 -1.80 17.69 -14.48
N ARG A 55 -2.77 17.41 -13.61
CA ARG A 55 -2.99 18.13 -12.34
C ARG A 55 -1.84 17.89 -11.38
N LEU A 56 -1.45 16.63 -11.17
CA LEU A 56 -0.34 16.26 -10.28
C LEU A 56 0.99 16.90 -10.70
N LYS A 57 1.27 16.95 -12.01
CA LYS A 57 2.47 17.62 -12.53
C LYS A 57 2.50 19.13 -12.28
N LYS A 58 1.34 19.76 -12.09
CA LYS A 58 1.22 21.20 -11.81
C LYS A 58 1.16 21.51 -10.31
N MET A 59 0.51 20.65 -9.55
CA MET A 59 0.30 20.80 -8.11
C MET A 59 0.32 19.41 -7.46
N SER A 60 1.48 19.01 -6.95
CA SER A 60 1.66 17.71 -6.30
C SER A 60 0.83 17.57 -5.02
N MET A 61 0.66 18.66 -4.26
CA MET A 61 -0.09 18.67 -3.00
C MET A 61 -1.61 18.79 -3.17
N TYR A 62 -2.16 18.56 -4.37
CA TYR A 62 -3.57 18.82 -4.65
C TYR A 62 -4.52 18.00 -3.76
N ASP A 63 -4.23 16.72 -3.58
CA ASP A 63 -5.04 15.82 -2.74
C ASP A 63 -4.61 15.83 -1.26
N ASN A 64 -3.66 16.71 -0.87
CA ASN A 64 -3.27 16.90 0.53
C ASN A 64 -4.14 17.94 1.24
N TYR A 65 -5.26 17.47 1.79
CA TYR A 65 -6.19 18.28 2.59
C TYR A 65 -5.74 18.44 4.05
N TYR A 66 -4.67 17.77 4.46
CA TYR A 66 -4.25 17.63 5.86
C TYR A 66 -3.02 18.49 6.12
N GLN A 67 -3.15 19.76 5.76
CA GLN A 67 -2.08 20.72 5.94
C GLN A 67 -1.92 21.11 7.40
N ARG A 68 -0.67 21.35 7.80
CA ARG A 68 -0.33 21.80 9.16
C ARG A 68 -0.91 23.20 9.38
N THR A 69 -1.50 23.41 10.55
CA THR A 69 -2.16 24.66 10.94
C THR A 69 -1.29 25.50 11.87
N VAL A 70 -1.69 26.75 12.11
CA VAL A 70 -1.07 27.61 13.13
C VAL A 70 -1.21 26.98 14.53
N GLY A 71 -2.30 26.27 14.79
CA GLY A 71 -2.50 25.53 16.06
C GLY A 71 -1.45 24.42 16.24
N ASP A 72 -1.13 23.69 15.17
CA ASP A 72 -0.10 22.65 15.20
C ASP A 72 1.28 23.23 15.52
N PHE A 73 1.60 24.41 14.98
CA PHE A 73 2.86 25.09 15.30
C PHE A 73 3.00 25.39 16.80
N PHE A 74 1.96 25.90 17.45
CA PHE A 74 2.01 26.17 18.89
C PHE A 74 2.11 24.88 19.72
N HIS A 75 1.41 23.81 19.30
CA HIS A 75 1.55 22.50 19.95
C HIS A 75 2.97 21.94 19.81
N ASP A 76 3.56 22.01 18.62
CA ASP A 76 4.94 21.56 18.38
C ASP A 76 5.94 22.39 19.19
N ALA A 77 5.80 23.73 19.18
CA ALA A 77 6.68 24.63 19.92
C ALA A 77 6.62 24.38 21.43
N LYS A 78 5.44 24.05 21.96
CA LYS A 78 5.27 23.65 23.37
C LYS A 78 5.90 22.30 23.67
N ARG A 79 5.85 21.35 22.74
CA ARG A 79 6.34 19.98 22.91
C ARG A 79 7.85 19.86 22.72
N ASN A 80 8.38 20.48 21.68
CA ASN A 80 9.75 20.29 21.18
C ASN A 80 10.64 21.52 21.40
N GLY A 81 10.06 22.67 21.76
CA GLY A 81 10.75 23.95 21.85
C GLY A 81 10.67 24.77 20.56
N LEU A 82 10.73 26.09 20.70
CA LEU A 82 10.52 27.03 19.60
C LEU A 82 11.62 26.92 18.52
N ALA A 83 12.89 26.86 18.92
CA ALA A 83 14.02 26.80 17.99
C ALA A 83 13.96 25.53 17.12
N ALA A 84 13.82 24.36 17.76
CA ALA A 84 13.70 23.08 17.05
C ALA A 84 12.48 23.03 16.11
N THR A 85 11.36 23.63 16.51
CA THR A 85 10.16 23.70 15.67
C THR A 85 10.41 24.57 14.43
N ILE A 86 11.05 25.73 14.59
CA ILE A 86 11.38 26.61 13.46
C ILE A 86 12.35 25.92 12.49
N ASP A 87 13.37 25.24 13.01
CA ASP A 87 14.34 24.52 12.19
C ASP A 87 13.68 23.38 11.39
N ASP A 88 12.80 22.60 12.03
CA ASP A 88 12.00 21.57 11.34
C ASP A 88 11.13 22.18 10.22
N ARG A 89 10.40 23.27 10.49
CA ARG A 89 9.59 23.95 9.47
C ARG A 89 10.43 24.47 8.31
N ARG A 90 11.63 24.98 8.61
CA ARG A 90 12.56 25.47 7.60
C ARG A 90 13.05 24.33 6.71
N MET A 91 13.44 23.19 7.29
CA MET A 91 13.90 22.02 6.52
C MET A 91 12.82 21.51 5.56
N TRP A 92 11.58 21.34 6.04
CA TRP A 92 10.44 20.97 5.17
C TRP A 92 10.21 21.97 4.05
N GLY A 93 10.29 23.27 4.36
CA GLY A 93 10.15 24.35 3.37
C GLY A 93 11.27 24.37 2.32
N GLU A 94 12.52 24.13 2.72
CA GLU A 94 13.69 24.06 1.82
C GLU A 94 13.58 22.86 0.86
N MET A 95 13.10 21.71 1.36
CA MET A 95 12.81 20.54 0.53
C MET A 95 11.57 20.71 -0.37
N ARG A 96 10.76 21.75 -0.12
CA ARG A 96 9.47 21.99 -0.79
C ARG A 96 8.51 20.80 -0.67
N MET A 97 8.52 20.15 0.49
CA MET A 97 7.68 19.02 0.82
C MET A 97 6.80 19.33 2.03
N SER A 98 5.71 18.59 2.17
CA SER A 98 4.85 18.63 3.36
C SER A 98 5.01 17.33 4.13
N PRO A 99 5.18 17.37 5.46
CA PRO A 99 5.30 16.16 6.28
C PRO A 99 4.02 15.31 6.32
N THR A 100 2.91 15.83 5.78
CA THR A 100 1.61 15.14 5.74
C THR A 100 1.27 14.59 4.37
N ASP A 101 2.16 14.77 3.38
CA ASP A 101 1.94 14.36 1.99
C ASP A 101 2.53 12.98 1.73
N LEU A 102 1.84 11.93 2.19
CA LEU A 102 2.27 10.53 2.04
C LEU A 102 1.82 9.87 0.73
N SER A 103 0.86 10.46 0.02
CA SER A 103 0.29 9.91 -1.22
C SER A 103 -0.22 11.05 -2.09
N ASP A 104 0.32 11.18 -3.31
CA ASP A 104 -0.02 12.29 -4.22
C ASP A 104 -1.50 12.28 -4.63
N VAL A 105 -2.11 11.09 -4.68
CA VAL A 105 -3.55 10.89 -4.84
C VAL A 105 -4.01 9.90 -3.78
N ASN A 106 -5.14 10.18 -3.15
CA ASN A 106 -5.63 9.43 -2.00
C ASN A 106 -7.16 9.28 -2.04
N ALA A 107 -7.79 8.80 -0.96
CA ALA A 107 -9.22 8.47 -0.91
C ALA A 107 -10.17 9.65 -1.20
N ASN A 108 -9.67 10.90 -1.27
CA ASN A 108 -10.47 12.04 -1.73
C ASN A 108 -10.76 11.99 -3.24
N THR A 109 -9.85 11.40 -4.02
CA THR A 109 -9.97 11.26 -5.49
C THR A 109 -10.14 9.80 -5.89
N TYR A 110 -9.54 8.86 -5.15
CA TYR A 110 -9.63 7.43 -5.40
C TYR A 110 -10.71 6.73 -4.58
N THR A 111 -11.40 5.81 -5.24
CA THR A 111 -12.18 4.75 -4.61
C THR A 111 -11.34 3.48 -4.62
N TYR A 112 -11.09 2.90 -3.45
CA TYR A 112 -10.35 1.64 -3.33
C TYR A 112 -11.26 0.44 -3.56
N LEU A 113 -10.74 -0.55 -4.29
CA LEU A 113 -11.48 -1.73 -4.71
C LEU A 113 -10.75 -3.01 -4.29
N MET A 114 -11.54 -4.03 -3.98
CA MET A 114 -11.11 -5.40 -3.75
C MET A 114 -11.89 -6.30 -4.71
N ASN A 115 -11.18 -6.96 -5.63
CA ASN A 115 -11.77 -7.75 -6.71
C ASN A 115 -12.84 -6.97 -7.50
N GLY A 116 -12.56 -5.69 -7.77
CA GLY A 116 -13.48 -4.79 -8.49
C GLY A 116 -14.69 -4.33 -7.69
N GLN A 117 -14.76 -4.60 -6.39
CA GLN A 117 -15.85 -4.19 -5.51
C GLN A 117 -15.40 -3.19 -4.45
N THR A 118 -16.29 -2.24 -4.12
CA THR A 118 -16.10 -1.34 -2.98
C THR A 118 -16.39 -2.07 -1.65
N SER A 119 -16.07 -1.45 -0.52
CA SER A 119 -16.46 -1.96 0.81
C SER A 119 -17.98 -2.18 0.96
N LEU A 120 -18.80 -1.41 0.25
CA LEU A 120 -20.25 -1.61 0.21
C LEU A 120 -20.63 -2.84 -0.62
N GLY A 121 -19.89 -3.13 -1.69
CA GLY A 121 -20.04 -4.38 -2.45
C GLY A 121 -19.64 -5.62 -1.65
N ASN A 122 -18.60 -5.49 -0.80
CA ASN A 122 -18.10 -6.52 0.12
C ASN A 122 -17.83 -7.86 -0.58
N TRP A 123 -16.70 -7.93 -1.27
CA TRP A 123 -16.21 -9.19 -1.79
C TRP A 123 -16.13 -10.22 -0.66
N THR A 124 -16.70 -11.40 -0.88
CA THR A 124 -16.82 -12.45 0.15
C THR A 124 -16.10 -13.72 -0.29
N GLY A 125 -15.13 -14.17 0.50
CA GLY A 125 -14.47 -15.46 0.37
C GLY A 125 -15.05 -16.46 1.35
N LEU A 126 -15.54 -17.60 0.86
CA LEU A 126 -16.18 -18.60 1.73
C LEU A 126 -15.15 -19.52 2.39
N PHE A 127 -15.38 -19.88 3.66
CA PHE A 127 -14.51 -20.83 4.38
C PHE A 127 -15.30 -21.82 5.24
N ARG A 128 -14.70 -22.96 5.55
CA ARG A 128 -15.12 -23.85 6.64
C ARG A 128 -14.19 -23.65 7.83
N SER A 129 -14.73 -23.67 9.06
CA SER A 129 -13.91 -23.47 10.25
C SER A 129 -12.74 -24.47 10.30
N GLY A 130 -11.51 -23.96 10.43
CA GLY A 130 -10.26 -24.74 10.42
C GLY A 130 -9.72 -25.07 9.02
N GLU A 131 -10.37 -24.60 7.94
CA GLU A 131 -9.87 -24.74 6.57
C GLU A 131 -8.69 -23.79 6.35
N LYS A 132 -7.58 -24.29 5.80
CA LYS A 132 -6.44 -23.47 5.41
C LYS A 132 -6.71 -22.83 4.06
N LEU A 133 -6.77 -21.51 4.05
CA LEU A 133 -6.96 -20.73 2.83
C LEU A 133 -5.64 -20.07 2.43
N ARG A 134 -5.28 -20.16 1.15
CA ARG A 134 -4.28 -19.28 0.56
C ARG A 134 -4.97 -18.06 -0.04
N LEU A 135 -4.61 -16.87 0.43
CA LEU A 135 -5.02 -15.61 -0.18
C LEU A 135 -3.85 -15.07 -1.00
N ARG A 136 -4.06 -14.94 -2.32
CA ARG A 136 -3.10 -14.39 -3.27
C ARG A 136 -3.38 -12.90 -3.42
N PHE A 137 -2.72 -12.07 -2.64
CA PHE A 137 -2.83 -10.63 -2.72
C PHE A 137 -2.03 -10.11 -3.91
N ILE A 138 -2.66 -9.28 -4.71
CA ILE A 138 -2.05 -8.59 -5.84
C ILE A 138 -2.43 -7.13 -5.71
N ASN A 139 -1.44 -6.23 -5.75
CA ASN A 139 -1.72 -4.80 -5.80
C ASN A 139 -1.56 -4.28 -7.23
N GLY A 140 -2.66 -4.26 -7.99
CA GLY A 140 -2.72 -3.65 -9.32
C GLY A 140 -3.28 -2.22 -9.28
N SER A 141 -2.92 -1.47 -8.25
CA SER A 141 -3.28 -0.06 -8.12
C SER A 141 -2.29 0.82 -8.87
N SER A 142 -2.79 1.90 -9.45
CA SER A 142 -1.95 2.86 -10.17
C SER A 142 -0.95 3.60 -9.28
N MET A 143 -1.27 3.78 -7.98
CA MET A 143 -0.42 4.52 -7.06
C MET A 143 -0.51 4.07 -5.59
N THR A 144 -1.62 3.43 -5.22
CA THR A 144 -1.92 3.18 -3.81
C THR A 144 -1.09 2.03 -3.23
N HIS A 145 -0.41 2.32 -2.12
CA HIS A 145 0.18 1.30 -1.25
C HIS A 145 -0.82 0.96 -0.16
N PHE A 146 -1.06 -0.33 0.06
CA PHE A 146 -2.02 -0.78 1.07
C PHE A 146 -1.33 -1.44 2.26
N ASP A 147 -1.84 -1.16 3.45
CA ASP A 147 -1.60 -2.00 4.62
C ASP A 147 -2.78 -2.93 4.80
N VAL A 148 -2.50 -4.23 4.71
CA VAL A 148 -3.48 -5.30 4.74
C VAL A 148 -3.43 -6.01 6.09
N ARG A 149 -4.60 -6.14 6.72
CA ARG A 149 -4.78 -6.90 7.97
C ARG A 149 -6.11 -7.64 7.97
N ILE A 150 -6.17 -8.71 8.76
CA ILE A 150 -7.41 -9.45 9.03
C ILE A 150 -7.59 -9.52 10.55
N PRO A 151 -8.32 -8.58 11.19
CA PRO A 151 -8.45 -8.56 12.64
C PRO A 151 -8.96 -9.89 13.19
N GLY A 152 -8.23 -10.45 14.17
CA GLY A 152 -8.54 -11.74 14.76
C GLY A 152 -8.03 -12.97 13.99
N LEU A 153 -7.32 -12.78 12.87
CA LEU A 153 -6.76 -13.86 12.06
C LEU A 153 -5.34 -13.53 11.61
N LYS A 154 -4.34 -14.26 12.15
CA LYS A 154 -2.94 -14.09 11.72
C LYS A 154 -2.75 -14.59 10.29
N MET A 155 -1.88 -13.92 9.55
CA MET A 155 -1.52 -14.27 8.18
C MET A 155 -0.10 -14.80 8.15
N THR A 156 0.13 -15.92 7.47
CA THR A 156 1.49 -16.45 7.27
C THR A 156 1.90 -16.23 5.83
N VAL A 157 2.82 -15.30 5.57
CA VAL A 157 3.36 -15.03 4.23
C VAL A 157 4.22 -16.20 3.80
N VAL A 158 3.91 -16.79 2.65
CA VAL A 158 4.60 -17.98 2.11
C VAL A 158 5.21 -17.75 0.73
N ALA A 159 4.77 -16.72 0.01
CA ALA A 159 5.40 -16.26 -1.23
C ALA A 159 5.36 -14.73 -1.35
N ALA A 160 6.37 -14.18 -2.02
CA ALA A 160 6.44 -12.79 -2.42
C ALA A 160 6.89 -12.72 -3.89
N ASP A 161 6.22 -11.92 -4.72
CA ASP A 161 6.50 -11.74 -6.15
C ASP A 161 6.64 -13.06 -6.93
N GLY A 162 5.74 -14.00 -6.62
CA GLY A 162 5.69 -15.32 -7.22
C GLY A 162 6.77 -16.31 -6.77
N GLN A 163 7.68 -15.91 -5.87
CA GLN A 163 8.74 -16.77 -5.29
C GLN A 163 8.39 -17.21 -3.88
N TYR A 164 8.68 -18.48 -3.56
CA TYR A 164 8.51 -18.98 -2.20
C TYR A 164 9.52 -18.32 -1.25
N VAL A 165 9.04 -17.96 -0.07
CA VAL A 165 9.86 -17.39 1.00
C VAL A 165 9.82 -18.28 2.23
N HIS A 166 10.75 -18.06 3.16
CA HIS A 166 10.61 -18.65 4.49
C HIS A 166 9.31 -18.14 5.13
N PRO A 167 8.42 -19.02 5.64
CA PRO A 167 7.15 -18.58 6.19
C PRO A 167 7.31 -17.60 7.35
N VAL A 168 6.64 -16.45 7.26
CA VAL A 168 6.62 -15.44 8.33
C VAL A 168 5.17 -15.13 8.71
N THR A 169 4.84 -15.33 9.98
CA THR A 169 3.51 -15.00 10.50
C THR A 169 3.46 -13.54 10.96
N VAL A 170 2.51 -12.78 10.42
CA VAL A 170 2.30 -11.35 10.65
C VAL A 170 0.84 -11.05 10.98
N ASP A 171 0.62 -9.94 11.67
CA ASP A 171 -0.72 -9.39 11.90
C ASP A 171 -1.13 -8.40 10.80
N GLU A 172 -0.15 -7.75 10.17
CA GLU A 172 -0.30 -6.78 9.09
C GLU A 172 0.92 -6.83 8.17
N PHE A 173 0.73 -6.58 6.88
CA PHE A 173 1.82 -6.32 5.94
C PHE A 173 1.47 -5.16 5.01
N ARG A 174 2.49 -4.47 4.51
CA ARG A 174 2.35 -3.47 3.44
C ARG A 174 2.58 -4.14 2.09
N ILE A 175 1.75 -3.79 1.12
CA ILE A 175 1.91 -4.18 -0.28
C ILE A 175 2.00 -2.93 -1.16
N ALA A 176 3.15 -2.75 -1.81
CA ALA A 176 3.37 -1.67 -2.76
C ALA A 176 2.69 -1.96 -4.09
N THR A 177 2.55 -0.93 -4.93
CA THR A 177 2.07 -1.11 -6.31
C THR A 177 2.93 -2.16 -7.02
N ALA A 178 2.26 -3.05 -7.75
CA ALA A 178 2.81 -4.15 -8.52
C ALA A 178 3.33 -5.37 -7.75
N GLU A 179 3.42 -5.31 -6.42
CA GLU A 179 3.83 -6.46 -5.60
C GLU A 179 2.73 -7.53 -5.52
N THR A 180 3.16 -8.78 -5.28
CA THR A 180 2.27 -9.88 -4.93
C THR A 180 2.71 -10.58 -3.64
N TYR A 181 1.74 -10.93 -2.80
CA TYR A 181 1.98 -11.74 -1.59
C TYR A 181 0.98 -12.89 -1.52
N ASP A 182 1.49 -14.10 -1.36
CA ASP A 182 0.65 -15.24 -0.99
C ASP A 182 0.73 -15.45 0.51
N VAL A 183 -0.43 -15.43 1.18
CA VAL A 183 -0.53 -15.68 2.61
C VAL A 183 -1.45 -16.86 2.88
N VAL A 184 -1.09 -17.68 3.87
CA VAL A 184 -1.95 -18.74 4.40
C VAL A 184 -2.63 -18.26 5.68
N VAL A 185 -3.93 -18.48 5.78
CA VAL A 185 -4.76 -18.21 6.95
C VAL A 185 -5.59 -19.45 7.30
N GLU A 186 -5.91 -19.61 8.59
CA GLU A 186 -6.72 -20.73 9.09
C GLU A 186 -7.86 -20.21 9.98
N PRO A 187 -8.94 -19.67 9.37
CA PRO A 187 -10.06 -19.07 10.11
C PRO A 187 -10.79 -20.10 10.96
N SER A 188 -10.91 -19.83 12.26
CA SER A 188 -11.66 -20.64 13.22
C SER A 188 -12.21 -19.79 14.36
N GLY A 189 -13.28 -20.27 15.01
CA GLY A 189 -13.87 -19.62 16.19
C GLY A 189 -14.74 -18.38 15.95
N GLN A 190 -14.82 -17.89 14.70
CA GLN A 190 -15.74 -16.83 14.28
C GLN A 190 -16.39 -17.20 12.95
N ASP A 191 -17.59 -16.68 12.69
CA ASP A 191 -18.33 -16.94 11.44
C ASP A 191 -17.87 -16.05 10.28
N ALA A 192 -17.19 -14.93 10.59
CA ALA A 192 -16.69 -13.99 9.60
C ALA A 192 -15.45 -13.24 10.10
N PHE A 193 -14.56 -12.88 9.17
CA PHE A 193 -13.38 -12.07 9.38
C PHE A 193 -13.29 -10.99 8.30
N THR A 194 -12.97 -9.75 8.66
CA THR A 194 -12.84 -8.65 7.71
C THR A 194 -11.43 -8.65 7.11
N ILE A 195 -11.31 -8.79 5.79
CA ILE A 195 -10.07 -8.43 5.10
C ILE A 195 -10.09 -6.91 4.93
N PHE A 196 -9.15 -6.23 5.57
CA PHE A 196 -9.09 -4.77 5.59
C PHE A 196 -7.80 -4.30 4.93
N ALA A 197 -7.92 -3.45 3.91
CA ALA A 197 -6.80 -2.84 3.20
C ALA A 197 -6.96 -1.31 3.25
N GLN A 198 -6.13 -0.63 4.04
CA GLN A 198 -6.11 0.83 4.14
C GLN A 198 -4.95 1.42 3.36
N ASP A 199 -5.09 2.63 2.83
CA ASP A 199 -3.98 3.30 2.18
C ASP A 199 -2.91 3.71 3.20
N MET A 200 -1.65 3.75 2.76
CA MET A 200 -0.52 4.20 3.56
C MET A 200 -0.72 5.61 4.14
N GLY A 201 -1.43 6.49 3.41
CA GLY A 201 -1.78 7.85 3.83
C GLY A 201 -2.90 7.94 4.87
N ARG A 202 -3.54 6.83 5.24
CA ARG A 202 -4.64 6.76 6.23
C ARG A 202 -5.81 7.69 5.88
N THR A 203 -6.14 7.73 4.59
CA THR A 203 -7.21 8.55 4.04
C THR A 203 -8.50 7.77 3.77
N GLY A 204 -8.38 6.46 3.54
CA GLY A 204 -9.50 5.57 3.30
C GLY A 204 -9.08 4.10 3.36
N HIS A 205 -10.01 3.23 2.98
CA HIS A 205 -9.77 1.79 2.96
C HIS A 205 -10.75 1.10 2.01
N VAL A 206 -10.45 -0.15 1.68
CA VAL A 206 -11.41 -1.11 1.15
C VAL A 206 -11.49 -2.33 2.08
N SER A 207 -12.68 -2.92 2.19
CA SER A 207 -12.88 -4.13 2.98
C SER A 207 -13.64 -5.21 2.21
N GLY A 208 -13.21 -6.46 2.36
CA GLY A 208 -13.96 -7.65 2.04
C GLY A 208 -14.16 -8.53 3.28
N THR A 209 -14.82 -9.66 3.12
CA THR A 209 -15.12 -10.57 4.23
C THR A 209 -14.71 -12.01 3.88
N LEU A 210 -14.02 -12.70 4.77
CA LEU A 210 -14.02 -14.16 4.79
C LEU A 210 -15.19 -14.61 5.66
N ALA A 211 -16.06 -15.48 5.17
CA ALA A 211 -17.26 -15.91 5.91
C ALA A 211 -17.61 -17.39 5.72
N VAL A 212 -18.31 -17.99 6.68
CA VAL A 212 -18.84 -19.35 6.55
C VAL A 212 -20.00 -19.46 5.55
N ARG A 213 -20.62 -18.32 5.19
CA ARG A 213 -21.70 -18.21 4.20
C ARG A 213 -21.81 -16.78 3.67
N GLU A 214 -22.45 -16.64 2.52
CA GLU A 214 -22.73 -15.34 1.92
C GLU A 214 -23.58 -14.42 2.81
N GLY A 215 -23.39 -13.12 2.63
CA GLY A 215 -24.15 -12.06 3.30
C GLY A 215 -23.73 -11.76 4.74
N LEU A 216 -22.74 -12.47 5.29
CA LEU A 216 -22.12 -12.12 6.57
C LEU A 216 -21.11 -10.98 6.39
N ARG A 217 -20.97 -10.16 7.43
CA ARG A 217 -19.94 -9.12 7.55
C ARG A 217 -19.41 -9.11 8.97
N ALA A 218 -18.09 -9.10 9.10
CA ALA A 218 -17.45 -8.81 10.37
C ALA A 218 -17.33 -7.29 10.57
N PRO A 219 -17.14 -6.82 11.82
CA PRO A 219 -16.88 -5.40 12.07
C PRO A 219 -15.69 -4.89 11.26
N VAL A 220 -15.87 -3.74 10.61
CA VAL A 220 -14.77 -3.06 9.90
C VAL A 220 -13.98 -2.24 10.92
N PRO A 221 -12.67 -2.45 11.06
CA PRO A 221 -11.85 -1.65 11.97
C PRO A 221 -11.81 -0.19 11.52
N PRO A 222 -11.61 0.77 12.45
CA PRO A 222 -11.34 2.15 12.06
C PRO A 222 -10.02 2.25 11.29
N VAL A 223 -9.93 3.27 10.42
CA VAL A 223 -8.66 3.67 9.80
C VAL A 223 -7.75 4.22 10.89
N ASP A 224 -6.46 3.89 10.83
CA ASP A 224 -5.50 4.35 11.84
C ASP A 224 -5.29 5.86 11.80
N SER A 225 -4.71 6.39 12.89
CA SER A 225 -4.27 7.78 12.91
C SER A 225 -3.20 8.03 11.85
N ARG A 226 -3.30 9.16 11.16
CA ARG A 226 -2.35 9.57 10.14
C ARG A 226 -0.95 9.75 10.72
N PRO A 227 0.08 9.15 10.10
CA PRO A 227 1.46 9.44 10.45
C PRO A 227 1.83 10.85 10.00
N ILE A 228 2.81 11.43 10.68
CA ILE A 228 3.47 12.67 10.25
C ILE A 228 4.92 12.27 9.97
N LEU A 229 5.38 12.52 8.75
CA LEU A 229 6.74 12.23 8.35
C LEU A 229 7.70 13.11 9.15
N THR A 230 8.83 12.52 9.50
CA THR A 230 9.94 13.16 10.19
C THR A 230 11.14 13.26 9.24
N MET A 231 12.16 14.02 9.64
CA MET A 231 13.42 14.06 8.89
C MET A 231 14.11 12.70 8.81
N VAL A 232 13.86 11.79 9.75
CA VAL A 232 14.39 10.42 9.71
C VAL A 232 13.78 9.66 8.53
N ASP A 233 12.48 9.80 8.31
CA ASP A 233 11.76 9.16 7.19
C ASP A 233 12.23 9.69 5.83
N MET A 234 12.76 10.91 5.81
CA MET A 234 13.38 11.53 4.63
C MET A 234 14.87 11.19 4.47
N GLY A 235 15.43 10.30 5.30
CA GLY A 235 16.84 9.93 5.26
C GLY A 235 17.80 11.00 5.82
N HIS A 236 17.27 12.01 6.52
CA HIS A 236 18.01 13.12 7.12
C HIS A 236 18.16 13.01 8.65
N GLY A 237 17.93 11.84 9.22
CA GLY A 237 17.96 11.58 10.67
C GLY A 237 19.33 11.71 11.37
N GLY A 238 20.40 12.04 10.65
CA GLY A 238 21.77 12.05 11.16
C GLY A 238 22.50 13.38 10.90
N MET A 239 22.09 14.46 11.57
CA MET A 239 22.87 15.70 11.65
C MET A 239 23.44 15.90 13.08
N GLY A 240 24.03 14.83 13.63
CA GLY A 240 24.76 14.84 14.89
C GLY A 240 26.06 14.07 14.75
N HIS A 241 27.17 14.79 14.59
CA HIS A 241 28.57 14.39 14.82
C HIS A 241 28.96 12.91 14.61
N ASP A 242 29.39 12.54 13.40
CA ASP A 242 30.67 11.85 13.10
C ASP A 242 30.66 11.28 11.67
N MET A 243 31.38 11.93 10.76
CA MET A 243 31.65 11.42 9.41
C MET A 243 32.89 10.53 9.43
N SER A 244 32.81 9.38 10.11
CA SER A 244 33.81 8.33 9.94
C SER A 244 33.19 6.94 10.13
N GLY A 245 32.84 6.31 9.00
CA GLY A 245 32.80 4.85 8.91
C GLY A 245 31.41 4.22 8.99
N MET A 246 30.65 4.30 7.90
CA MET A 246 29.74 3.20 7.56
C MET A 246 29.97 2.80 6.10
N LYS A 247 30.62 1.65 5.92
CA LYS A 247 30.65 0.89 4.67
C LYS A 247 29.21 0.48 4.35
N GLY A 248 28.81 0.72 3.11
CA GLY A 248 27.49 0.41 2.59
C GLY A 248 27.09 -1.05 2.81
N MET A 249 25.92 -1.21 3.42
CA MET A 249 25.08 -2.38 3.26
C MET A 249 23.84 -1.96 2.49
N GLU A 250 23.52 -2.80 1.50
CA GLU A 250 22.23 -3.01 0.85
C GLU A 250 21.74 -1.89 -0.09
N GLY A 251 21.36 -2.19 -1.33
CA GLY A 251 20.64 -3.40 -1.75
C GLY A 251 19.18 -3.03 -1.96
N GLY A 252 18.92 -2.30 -3.04
CA GLY A 252 17.59 -1.86 -3.46
C GLY A 252 17.76 -1.11 -4.77
N CYS A 253 17.17 -1.65 -5.84
CA CYS A 253 17.39 -1.24 -7.23
C CYS A 253 16.92 0.20 -7.50
N GLY A 254 17.78 1.17 -7.21
CA GLY A 254 17.75 2.50 -7.81
C GLY A 254 18.40 2.45 -9.19
N ALA A 255 17.60 2.59 -10.25
CA ALA A 255 18.10 2.80 -11.59
C ALA A 255 18.91 4.10 -11.64
N ASN A 256 20.23 3.93 -11.60
CA ASN A 256 21.21 4.98 -11.81
C ASN A 256 21.19 5.37 -13.30
N MET A 257 20.55 6.48 -13.64
CA MET A 257 20.63 7.07 -14.99
C MET A 257 21.10 8.51 -14.90
N GLY A 258 22.39 8.66 -14.62
CA GLY A 258 23.15 9.85 -14.99
C GLY A 258 24.04 9.55 -16.18
N MET A 259 23.61 9.85 -17.40
CA MET A 259 24.49 10.27 -18.49
C MET A 259 23.70 11.05 -19.54
N LYS A 260 24.36 12.10 -20.02
CA LYS A 260 23.88 13.17 -20.89
C LYS A 260 23.42 12.69 -22.26
N GLY A 261 22.35 13.31 -22.75
CA GLY A 261 22.18 13.72 -24.15
C GLY A 261 22.18 12.61 -25.19
N MET A 262 21.00 12.19 -25.60
CA MET A 262 20.74 11.85 -27.00
C MET A 262 19.24 12.03 -27.29
N GLU A 263 18.97 12.79 -28.34
CA GLU A 263 17.67 12.96 -28.97
C GLU A 263 17.09 11.61 -29.41
N GLY A 264 15.77 11.46 -29.32
CA GLY A 264 15.09 10.31 -29.92
C GLY A 264 13.74 10.06 -29.26
N GLY A 265 12.67 10.61 -29.85
CA GLY A 265 11.31 10.31 -29.44
C GLY A 265 10.88 8.88 -29.77
N CYS A 266 9.87 8.42 -29.05
CA CYS A 266 8.83 7.42 -29.33
C CYS A 266 7.95 7.48 -28.07
N GLY A 267 6.63 7.62 -28.10
CA GLY A 267 5.63 7.03 -29.00
C GLY A 267 4.62 6.38 -28.08
#